data_AF-A0A1G6VKE8-F1
#
_entry.id   AF-A0A1G6VKE8-F1
#
_cell.length_a   1.000
_cell.length_b   1.000
_cell.length_c   1.000
_cell.angle_alpha   90.00
_cell.angle_beta   90.00
_cell.angle_gamma   90.00
#
_symmetry.space_group_name_H-M   'P 1'
#
loop_
_entity.id
_entity.type
_entity.pdbx_description
1 polymer ?
#
loop_
_entity_poly.entity_id
_entity_poly.type
_entity_poly.pdbx_seq_one_letter_code
_entity_poly.pdbx_strand_id
1 'polypeptide(L)'
;MILFFLLGSLYFFFATLFKRIFKIREEKKKKAYQEEIDQILFRILFGKEDGEETNFSLAGKSKLYQKVMIKSLIGLHQNFSGASVEKLENFYVQSGLVNYSLKKLQARSWVLKVEGMRDLSSLNYQAAYDKIKAIKFDRNDMVQQEKLIAKIRLKGLKELWAFRESSVYFNDWTQSNILFAIKRFKVPPVDNLPELLQSKNESVALLGIRLIHYYHDIKQLEVLEYFRGKTQRKKLINEIDFLLHKKRFSKV
;
A
#
# COMPACT_ATOMS: atom_id res chain seq x y z
N MET A 1 -29.19 4.76 -43.70
CA MET A 1 -27.77 4.76 -43.27
C MET A 1 -27.37 6.08 -42.63
N ILE A 2 -27.50 7.23 -43.32
CA ILE A 2 -27.07 8.56 -42.81
C ILE A 2 -27.79 8.97 -41.51
N LEU A 3 -29.11 8.80 -41.41
CA LEU A 3 -29.89 9.13 -40.21
C LEU A 3 -29.45 8.33 -38.96
N PHE A 4 -29.10 7.05 -39.16
CA PHE A 4 -28.62 6.18 -38.08
C PHE A 4 -27.25 6.64 -37.56
N PHE A 5 -26.35 7.07 -38.46
CA PHE A 5 -25.07 7.65 -38.06
C PHE A 5 -25.23 8.99 -37.32
N LEU A 6 -26.17 9.84 -37.74
CA LEU A 6 -26.47 11.11 -37.06
C LEU A 6 -27.05 10.89 -35.66
N LEU A 7 -27.98 9.95 -35.50
CA LEU A 7 -28.53 9.60 -34.19
C LEU A 7 -27.48 8.99 -33.26
N GLY A 8 -26.63 8.12 -33.80
CA GLY A 8 -25.52 7.53 -33.06
C GLY A 8 -24.51 8.59 -32.59
N SER A 9 -24.09 9.49 -33.48
CA SER A 9 -23.14 10.56 -33.12
C SER A 9 -23.72 11.51 -32.07
N LEU A 10 -25.01 11.86 -32.19
CA LEU A 10 -25.70 12.70 -31.22
C LEU A 10 -25.82 12.01 -29.85
N TYR A 11 -26.12 10.71 -29.82
CA TYR A 11 -26.14 9.92 -28.59
C TYR A 11 -24.77 9.90 -27.90
N PHE A 12 -23.68 9.62 -28.64
CA PHE A 12 -22.33 9.64 -28.08
C PHE A 12 -21.93 11.04 -27.58
N PHE A 13 -22.32 12.09 -28.30
CA PHE A 13 -22.10 13.46 -27.89
C PHE A 13 -22.79 13.76 -26.54
N PHE A 14 -24.08 13.43 -26.40
CA PHE A 14 -24.76 13.63 -25.12
C PHE A 14 -24.19 12.74 -24.00
N ALA A 15 -23.91 11.47 -24.27
CA ALA A 15 -23.32 10.56 -23.28
C ALA A 15 -21.97 11.08 -22.74
N THR A 16 -21.12 11.61 -23.61
CA THR A 16 -19.83 12.20 -23.22
C THR A 16 -20.01 13.50 -22.43
N LEU A 17 -20.94 14.37 -22.81
CA LEU A 17 -21.27 15.57 -22.04
C LEU A 17 -21.82 15.24 -20.65
N PHE A 18 -22.78 14.32 -20.55
CA PHE A 18 -23.32 13.88 -19.26
C PHE A 18 -22.20 13.34 -18.37
N LYS A 19 -21.36 12.43 -18.87
CA LYS A 19 -20.22 11.87 -18.13
C LYS A 19 -19.27 12.98 -17.64
N ARG A 20 -18.99 13.97 -18.49
CA ARG A 20 -18.13 15.12 -18.14
C ARG A 20 -18.76 15.98 -17.04
N ILE A 21 -20.05 16.29 -17.14
CA ILE A 21 -20.77 17.09 -16.15
C ILE A 21 -20.80 16.38 -14.78
N PHE A 22 -21.11 15.08 -14.76
CA PHE A 22 -21.09 14.28 -13.54
C PHE A 22 -19.70 14.29 -12.89
N LYS A 23 -18.65 14.09 -13.70
CA LYS A 23 -17.26 14.11 -13.22
C LYS A 23 -16.89 15.48 -12.63
N ILE A 24 -17.23 16.58 -13.32
CA ILE A 24 -16.95 17.94 -12.83
C ILE A 24 -17.67 18.21 -11.50
N ARG A 25 -18.93 17.80 -11.36
CA ARG A 25 -19.69 17.96 -10.11
C ARG A 25 -19.07 17.17 -8.97
N GLU A 26 -18.64 15.94 -9.23
CA GLU A 26 -17.96 15.11 -8.23
C GLU A 26 -16.60 15.70 -7.84
N GLU A 27 -15.83 16.21 -8.79
CA GLU A 27 -14.54 16.89 -8.54
C GLU A 27 -14.72 18.17 -7.72
N LYS A 28 -15.73 18.99 -8.03
CA LYS A 28 -16.06 20.18 -7.21
C LYS A 28 -16.41 19.80 -5.78
N LYS A 29 -17.23 18.75 -5.58
CA LYS A 29 -17.53 18.24 -4.24
C LYS A 29 -16.29 17.73 -3.52
N LYS A 30 -15.41 17.00 -4.21
CA LYS A 30 -14.14 16.53 -3.64
C LYS A 30 -13.26 17.69 -3.19
N LYS A 31 -13.16 18.77 -3.97
CA LYS A 31 -12.40 19.97 -3.60
C LYS A 31 -12.97 20.64 -2.35
N ALA A 32 -14.29 20.85 -2.32
CA ALA A 32 -14.94 21.42 -1.13
C ALA A 32 -14.73 20.56 0.13
N TYR A 33 -14.82 19.22 -0.01
CA TYR A 33 -14.50 18.32 1.09
C TYR A 33 -13.02 18.39 1.48
N GLN A 34 -12.11 18.47 0.50
CA GLN A 34 -10.68 18.54 0.75
C GLN A 34 -10.32 19.77 1.58
N GLU A 35 -10.87 20.94 1.25
CA GLU A 35 -10.65 22.18 1.99
C GLU A 35 -11.09 22.06 3.46
N GLU A 36 -12.28 21.48 3.71
CA GLU A 36 -12.78 21.24 5.06
C GLU A 36 -11.89 20.22 5.82
N ILE A 37 -11.52 19.13 5.15
CA ILE A 37 -10.69 18.05 5.72
C ILE A 37 -9.31 18.58 6.09
N ASP A 38 -8.69 19.39 5.24
CA ASP A 38 -7.34 19.93 5.48
C ASP A 38 -7.32 20.81 6.74
N GLN A 39 -8.36 21.60 6.98
CA GLN A 39 -8.50 22.38 8.21
C GLN A 39 -8.63 21.50 9.46
N ILE A 40 -9.43 20.43 9.37
CA ILE A 40 -9.61 19.46 10.46
C ILE A 40 -8.28 18.77 10.78
N LEU A 41 -7.60 18.24 9.75
CA LEU A 41 -6.33 17.53 9.92
C LEU A 41 -5.21 18.44 10.42
N PHE A 42 -5.18 19.70 9.99
CA PHE A 42 -4.24 20.69 10.52
C PHE A 42 -4.43 20.91 12.02
N ARG A 43 -5.68 21.06 12.49
CA ARG A 43 -5.97 21.18 13.93
C ARG A 43 -5.59 19.92 14.71
N ILE A 44 -5.81 18.73 14.15
CA ILE A 44 -5.41 17.47 14.81
C ILE A 44 -3.89 17.38 14.95
N LEU A 45 -3.14 17.80 13.93
CA LEU A 45 -1.68 17.69 13.93
C LEU A 45 -0.99 18.77 14.77
N PHE A 46 -1.49 20.00 14.72
CA PHE A 46 -0.82 21.19 15.27
C PHE A 46 -1.63 21.95 16.33
N GLY A 47 -2.84 21.49 16.64
CA GLY A 47 -3.63 22.03 17.75
C GLY A 47 -2.90 21.86 19.07
N LYS A 48 -3.01 22.86 19.95
CA LYS A 48 -2.44 22.81 21.29
C LYS A 48 -3.09 21.67 22.06
N GLU A 49 -2.30 20.95 22.86
CA GLU A 49 -2.78 19.85 23.72
C GLU A 49 -3.71 20.35 24.84
N ASP A 50 -3.79 21.66 25.01
CA ASP A 50 -4.60 22.36 25.99
C ASP A 50 -6.08 22.44 25.55
N GLY A 51 -6.78 21.29 25.56
CA GLY A 51 -8.24 21.24 25.74
C GLY A 51 -9.15 21.54 24.54
N GLU A 52 -8.65 21.84 23.35
CA GLU A 52 -9.49 21.81 22.13
C GLU A 52 -9.68 20.36 21.67
N GLU A 53 -10.65 19.66 22.27
CA GLU A 53 -11.20 18.45 21.65
C GLU A 53 -11.69 18.84 20.26
N THR A 54 -11.04 18.32 19.22
CA THR A 54 -11.56 18.44 17.87
C THR A 54 -12.88 17.66 17.83
N ASN A 55 -14.00 18.36 18.03
CA ASN A 55 -15.36 17.85 17.97
C ASN A 55 -15.73 17.43 16.54
N PHE A 56 -14.99 16.47 15.99
CA PHE A 56 -15.26 15.89 14.70
C PHE A 56 -16.32 14.79 14.87
N SER A 57 -17.41 14.93 14.12
CA SER A 57 -18.42 13.88 14.01
C SER A 57 -18.51 13.39 12.56
N LEU A 58 -18.50 12.06 12.41
CA LEU A 58 -18.75 11.39 11.14
C LEU A 58 -20.25 11.38 10.78
N ALA A 59 -21.13 11.74 11.71
CA ALA A 59 -22.57 11.77 11.49
C ALA A 59 -22.92 12.73 10.34
N GLY A 60 -23.77 12.29 9.42
CA GLY A 60 -24.16 13.06 8.23
C GLY A 60 -23.09 13.17 7.13
N LYS A 61 -21.85 12.69 7.35
CA LYS A 61 -20.80 12.74 6.32
C LYS A 61 -20.95 11.62 5.29
N SER A 62 -20.99 12.01 4.01
CA SER A 62 -21.16 11.08 2.88
C SER A 62 -19.99 10.09 2.72
N LYS A 63 -20.21 8.94 2.08
CA LYS A 63 -19.14 7.97 1.74
C LYS A 63 -17.98 8.61 0.96
N LEU A 64 -18.29 9.58 0.09
CA LEU A 64 -17.28 10.32 -0.66
C LEU A 64 -16.40 11.16 0.29
N TYR A 65 -16.99 11.84 1.27
CA TYR A 65 -16.25 12.58 2.30
C TYR A 65 -15.31 11.66 3.06
N GLN A 66 -15.82 10.52 3.55
CA GLN A 66 -15.01 9.53 4.28
C GLN A 66 -13.83 9.02 3.42
N LYS A 67 -14.07 8.77 2.12
CA LYS A 67 -13.02 8.35 1.19
C LYS A 67 -11.96 9.43 0.97
N VAL A 68 -12.35 10.70 0.89
CA VAL A 68 -11.40 11.82 0.78
C VAL A 68 -10.60 11.95 2.08
N MET A 69 -11.26 11.93 3.23
CA MET A 69 -10.62 12.07 4.53
C MET A 69 -9.59 10.97 4.81
N ILE A 70 -9.92 9.70 4.53
CA ILE A 70 -8.97 8.60 4.68
C ILE A 70 -7.78 8.75 3.72
N LYS A 71 -8.00 9.21 2.48
CA LYS A 71 -6.89 9.46 1.55
C LYS A 71 -5.97 10.57 2.05
N SER A 72 -6.51 11.64 2.61
CA SER A 72 -5.72 12.72 3.21
C SER A 72 -4.96 12.24 4.43
N LEU A 73 -5.60 11.45 5.32
CA LEU A 73 -4.93 10.81 6.45
C LEU A 73 -3.73 9.96 6.01
N ILE A 74 -3.93 9.09 5.02
CA ILE A 74 -2.85 8.25 4.47
C ILE A 74 -1.74 9.11 3.86
N GLY A 75 -2.11 10.18 3.15
CA GLY A 75 -1.15 11.13 2.58
C GLY A 75 -0.28 11.80 3.64
N LEU A 76 -0.89 12.27 4.73
CA LEU A 76 -0.17 12.86 5.86
C LEU A 76 0.65 11.81 6.61
N HIS A 77 0.08 10.66 6.93
CA HIS A 77 0.75 9.57 7.65
C HIS A 77 2.08 9.17 6.98
N GLN A 78 2.12 9.15 5.64
CA GLN A 78 3.31 8.83 4.86
C GLN A 78 4.41 9.90 4.89
N ASN A 79 4.05 11.16 5.18
CA ASN A 79 4.96 12.30 5.14
C ASN A 79 5.44 12.74 6.53
N PHE A 80 4.78 12.28 7.59
CA PHE A 80 5.10 12.61 8.98
C PHE A 80 5.77 11.44 9.71
N SER A 81 6.29 11.68 10.92
CA SER A 81 6.88 10.67 11.80
C SER A 81 6.66 11.02 13.27
N GLY A 82 6.86 10.05 14.18
CA GLY A 82 6.74 10.25 15.63
C GLY A 82 5.30 10.57 16.07
N ALA A 83 5.14 11.46 17.04
CA ALA A 83 3.85 11.78 17.66
C ALA A 83 2.75 12.18 16.67
N SER A 84 3.09 12.84 15.55
CA SER A 84 2.12 13.20 14.52
C SER A 84 1.47 11.98 13.87
N VAL A 85 2.22 10.89 13.68
CA VAL A 85 1.68 9.64 13.13
C VAL A 85 0.68 9.02 14.09
N GLU A 86 1.01 8.99 15.39
CA GLU A 86 0.11 8.48 16.43
C GLU A 86 -1.19 9.30 16.51
N LYS A 87 -1.12 10.63 16.41
CA LYS A 87 -2.31 11.50 16.35
C LYS A 87 -3.23 11.14 15.16
N LEU A 88 -2.66 10.87 13.98
CA LEU A 88 -3.43 10.48 12.79
C LEU A 88 -4.07 9.09 12.93
N GLU A 89 -3.34 8.12 13.48
CA GLU A 89 -3.84 6.76 13.75
C GLU A 89 -4.97 6.78 14.79
N ASN A 90 -4.80 7.54 15.86
CA ASN A 90 -5.81 7.72 16.90
C ASN A 90 -7.08 8.38 16.33
N PHE A 91 -6.93 9.45 15.55
CA PHE A 91 -8.06 10.11 14.91
C PHE A 91 -8.80 9.15 13.96
N TYR A 92 -8.10 8.35 13.17
CA TYR A 92 -8.72 7.38 12.27
C TYR A 92 -9.64 6.38 13.00
N VAL A 93 -9.23 5.97 14.20
CA VAL A 93 -10.03 5.07 15.05
C VAL A 93 -11.17 5.82 15.74
N GLN A 94 -10.88 6.91 16.45
CA GLN A 94 -11.85 7.67 17.25
C GLN A 94 -12.95 8.31 16.41
N SER A 95 -12.61 8.80 15.21
CA SER A 95 -13.59 9.34 14.25
C SER A 95 -14.56 8.30 13.68
N GLY A 96 -14.29 7.00 13.88
CA GLY A 96 -15.06 5.90 13.31
C GLY A 96 -14.78 5.63 11.82
N LEU A 97 -13.83 6.33 11.18
CA LEU A 97 -13.41 6.07 9.80
C LEU A 97 -12.90 4.64 9.60
N VAL A 98 -12.29 4.04 10.63
CA VAL A 98 -11.89 2.64 10.63
C VAL A 98 -13.03 1.68 10.27
N ASN A 99 -14.25 1.98 10.71
CA ASN A 99 -15.43 1.16 10.42
C ASN A 99 -15.79 1.17 8.93
N TYR A 100 -15.56 2.30 8.25
CA TYR A 100 -15.75 2.40 6.81
C TYR A 100 -14.79 1.47 6.05
N SER A 101 -13.50 1.46 6.43
CA SER A 101 -12.51 0.60 5.80
C SER A 101 -12.70 -0.89 6.15
N LEU A 102 -13.12 -1.21 7.38
CA LEU A 102 -13.47 -2.58 7.77
C LEU A 102 -14.66 -3.12 6.96
N LYS A 103 -15.71 -2.31 6.75
CA LYS A 103 -16.86 -2.69 5.90
C LYS A 103 -16.44 -3.02 4.47
N LYS A 104 -15.40 -2.35 3.94
CA LYS A 104 -14.86 -2.65 2.61
C LYS A 104 -14.27 -4.06 2.50
N LEU A 105 -13.70 -4.63 3.57
CA LEU A 105 -13.19 -6.01 3.57
C LEU A 105 -14.29 -7.06 3.35
N GLN A 106 -15.54 -6.74 3.70
CA GLN A 106 -16.70 -7.62 3.56
C GLN A 106 -17.42 -7.45 2.21
N ALA A 107 -17.02 -6.48 1.39
CA ALA A 107 -17.68 -6.21 0.12
C ALA A 107 -17.48 -7.36 -0.88
N ARG A 108 -18.48 -7.61 -1.73
CA ARG A 108 -18.33 -8.57 -2.85
C ARG A 108 -17.31 -8.10 -3.89
N SER A 109 -17.20 -6.78 -4.08
CA SER A 109 -16.23 -6.19 -5.00
C SER A 109 -14.80 -6.37 -4.49
N TRP A 110 -13.97 -7.07 -5.28
CA TRP A 110 -12.55 -7.23 -5.00
C TRP A 110 -11.82 -5.87 -4.93
N VAL A 111 -12.25 -4.89 -5.72
CA VAL A 111 -11.70 -3.52 -5.71
C VAL A 111 -11.90 -2.90 -4.33
N LEU A 112 -13.10 -3.02 -3.76
CA LEU A 112 -13.37 -2.53 -2.42
C LEU A 112 -12.56 -3.28 -1.36
N LYS A 113 -12.41 -4.60 -1.47
CA LYS A 113 -11.54 -5.36 -0.55
C LYS A 113 -10.10 -4.85 -0.58
N VAL A 114 -9.53 -4.66 -1.78
CA VAL A 114 -8.19 -4.08 -1.99
C VAL A 114 -8.10 -2.69 -1.37
N GLU A 115 -9.07 -1.82 -1.63
CA GLU A 115 -9.12 -0.49 -1.00
C GLU A 115 -9.23 -0.59 0.53
N GLY A 116 -9.96 -1.57 1.08
CA GLY A 116 -10.07 -1.78 2.53
C GLY A 116 -8.75 -2.23 3.16
N MET A 117 -8.09 -3.22 2.56
CA MET A 117 -6.76 -3.69 3.01
C MET A 117 -5.73 -2.56 2.98
N ARG A 118 -5.76 -1.76 1.91
CA ARG A 118 -4.84 -0.62 1.75
C ARG A 118 -5.05 0.44 2.82
N ASP A 119 -6.30 0.85 3.07
CA ASP A 119 -6.60 1.85 4.10
C ASP A 119 -6.11 1.39 5.48
N LEU A 120 -6.55 0.20 5.90
CA LEU A 120 -6.30 -0.34 7.23
C LEU A 120 -4.80 -0.54 7.47
N SER A 121 -4.08 -1.05 6.47
CA SER A 121 -2.64 -1.26 6.58
C SER A 121 -1.82 0.02 6.45
N SER A 122 -2.30 1.03 5.73
CA SER A 122 -1.61 2.32 5.59
C SER A 122 -1.73 3.20 6.83
N LEU A 123 -2.78 3.02 7.61
CA LEU A 123 -3.00 3.71 8.91
C LEU A 123 -2.75 2.76 10.09
N ASN A 124 -1.90 1.75 9.88
CA ASN A 124 -1.38 0.84 10.92
C ASN A 124 -2.45 0.21 11.85
N TYR A 125 -3.66 -0.06 11.34
CA TYR A 125 -4.72 -0.62 12.16
C TYR A 125 -4.50 -2.14 12.39
N GLN A 126 -3.74 -2.46 13.43
CA GLN A 126 -3.27 -3.81 13.75
C GLN A 126 -4.39 -4.84 13.91
N ALA A 127 -5.54 -4.44 14.48
CA ALA A 127 -6.68 -5.31 14.70
C ALA A 127 -7.35 -5.81 13.39
N ALA A 128 -7.01 -5.24 12.23
CA ALA A 128 -7.45 -5.78 10.94
C ALA A 128 -6.62 -6.98 10.45
N TYR A 129 -5.47 -7.28 11.05
CA TYR A 129 -4.55 -8.29 10.52
C TYR A 129 -5.22 -9.65 10.29
N ASP A 130 -5.94 -10.18 11.30
CA ASP A 130 -6.59 -11.49 11.16
C ASP A 130 -7.73 -11.48 10.14
N LYS A 131 -8.49 -10.38 10.08
CA LYS A 131 -9.53 -10.20 9.06
C LYS A 131 -8.92 -10.19 7.67
N ILE A 132 -7.81 -9.49 7.47
CA ILE A 132 -7.07 -9.46 6.20
C ILE A 132 -6.54 -10.87 5.89
N LYS A 133 -5.89 -11.53 6.85
CA LYS A 133 -5.36 -12.90 6.72
C LYS A 133 -6.45 -13.90 6.30
N ALA A 134 -7.66 -13.77 6.82
CA ALA A 134 -8.78 -14.67 6.55
C ALA A 134 -9.48 -14.45 5.18
N ILE A 135 -9.20 -13.35 4.47
CA ILE A 135 -9.80 -13.11 3.14
C ILE A 135 -9.40 -14.24 2.19
N LYS A 136 -10.39 -15.04 1.78
CA LYS A 136 -10.22 -16.07 0.77
C LYS A 136 -10.09 -15.42 -0.61
N PHE A 137 -9.20 -15.97 -1.42
CA PHE A 137 -8.89 -15.46 -2.73
C PHE A 137 -9.68 -16.25 -3.76
N ASP A 138 -10.51 -15.55 -4.52
CA ASP A 138 -10.79 -15.96 -5.90
C ASP A 138 -9.53 -15.69 -6.73
N ARG A 139 -9.43 -16.22 -7.96
CA ARG A 139 -8.25 -16.25 -8.87
C ARG A 139 -7.67 -14.86 -9.29
N ASN A 140 -7.66 -13.87 -8.41
CA ASN A 140 -7.31 -12.48 -8.66
C ASN A 140 -5.97 -12.12 -7.99
N ASP A 141 -4.94 -12.02 -8.81
CA ASP A 141 -3.57 -11.70 -8.40
C ASP A 141 -3.45 -10.36 -7.66
N MET A 142 -4.28 -9.36 -8.02
CA MET A 142 -4.23 -8.04 -7.35
C MET A 142 -4.65 -8.12 -5.89
N VAL A 143 -5.65 -8.95 -5.57
CA VAL A 143 -6.11 -9.16 -4.18
C VAL A 143 -5.03 -9.87 -3.38
N GLN A 144 -4.39 -10.88 -3.99
CA GLN A 144 -3.30 -11.63 -3.35
C GLN A 144 -2.11 -10.74 -3.05
N GLN A 145 -1.71 -9.91 -4.03
CA GLN A 145 -0.61 -8.98 -3.90
C GLN A 145 -0.89 -7.91 -2.84
N GLU A 146 -2.06 -7.24 -2.86
CA GLU A 146 -2.39 -6.24 -1.84
C GLU A 146 -2.47 -6.88 -0.45
N LYS A 147 -2.99 -8.11 -0.33
CA LYS A 147 -3.02 -8.82 0.94
C LYS A 147 -1.62 -9.07 1.49
N LEU A 148 -0.66 -9.51 0.66
CA LEU A 148 0.73 -9.68 1.09
C LEU A 148 1.32 -8.35 1.55
N ILE A 149 1.15 -7.28 0.77
CA ILE A 149 1.63 -5.94 1.12
C ILE A 149 1.01 -5.45 2.44
N ALA A 150 -0.30 -5.64 2.62
CA ALA A 150 -1.00 -5.24 3.84
C ALA A 150 -0.49 -6.03 5.07
N LYS A 151 -0.24 -7.33 4.92
CA LYS A 151 0.36 -8.16 5.98
C LYS A 151 1.78 -7.67 6.32
N ILE A 152 2.62 -7.38 5.32
CA ILE A 152 3.98 -6.86 5.51
C ILE A 152 3.94 -5.50 6.22
N ARG A 153 3.02 -4.60 5.85
CA ARG A 153 2.87 -3.31 6.54
C ARG A 153 2.51 -3.48 8.01
N LEU A 154 1.59 -4.40 8.32
CA LEU A 154 1.09 -4.58 9.70
C LEU A 154 2.05 -5.38 10.58
N LYS A 155 2.71 -6.42 10.04
CA LYS A 155 3.51 -7.37 10.84
C LYS A 155 4.98 -7.45 10.44
N GLY A 156 5.41 -6.65 9.46
CA GLY A 156 6.79 -6.59 8.99
C GLY A 156 7.14 -7.70 8.01
N LEU A 157 8.42 -7.78 7.69
CA LEU A 157 8.95 -8.70 6.67
C LEU A 157 8.78 -10.18 7.03
N LYS A 158 8.54 -10.53 8.30
CA LYS A 158 8.31 -11.91 8.76
C LYS A 158 7.24 -12.66 7.97
N GLU A 159 6.32 -11.92 7.36
CA GLU A 159 5.27 -12.45 6.50
C GLU A 159 5.78 -13.12 5.21
N LEU A 160 7.02 -12.82 4.78
CA LEU A 160 7.65 -13.42 3.62
C LEU A 160 8.09 -14.88 3.87
N TRP A 161 8.32 -15.28 5.13
CA TRP A 161 8.79 -16.63 5.46
C TRP A 161 7.79 -17.72 5.08
N ALA A 162 6.50 -17.41 5.18
CA ALA A 162 5.42 -18.30 4.75
C ALA A 162 5.51 -18.69 3.25
N PHE A 163 6.31 -17.99 2.46
CA PHE A 163 6.48 -18.25 1.02
C PHE A 163 7.77 -18.99 0.65
N ARG A 164 8.67 -19.26 1.61
CA ARG A 164 9.97 -19.93 1.33
C ARG A 164 9.81 -21.31 0.67
N GLU A 165 8.80 -22.05 1.12
CA GLU A 165 8.48 -23.40 0.64
C GLU A 165 7.24 -23.41 -0.28
N SER A 166 6.69 -22.24 -0.61
CA SER A 166 5.48 -22.10 -1.40
C SER A 166 5.77 -22.17 -2.90
N SER A 167 4.83 -22.71 -3.69
CA SER A 167 4.85 -22.65 -5.15
C SER A 167 4.42 -21.29 -5.73
N VAL A 168 3.99 -20.33 -4.88
CA VAL A 168 3.52 -19.01 -5.33
C VAL A 168 4.68 -18.20 -5.91
N TYR A 169 4.66 -17.95 -7.21
CA TYR A 169 5.71 -17.20 -7.90
C TYR A 169 5.50 -15.68 -7.81
N PHE A 170 6.51 -14.95 -7.32
CA PHE A 170 6.55 -13.48 -7.33
C PHE A 170 7.23 -12.99 -8.62
N ASN A 171 6.43 -12.58 -9.61
CA ASN A 171 6.98 -11.93 -10.81
C ASN A 171 7.62 -10.56 -10.48
N ASP A 172 8.36 -9.99 -11.43
CA ASP A 172 9.10 -8.74 -11.19
C ASP A 172 8.20 -7.55 -10.82
N TRP A 173 6.98 -7.50 -11.36
CA TRP A 173 5.98 -6.52 -10.95
C TRP A 173 5.60 -6.66 -9.47
N THR A 174 5.33 -7.88 -9.02
CA THR A 174 5.00 -8.19 -7.61
C THR A 174 6.15 -7.80 -6.70
N GLN A 175 7.38 -8.19 -7.05
CA GLN A 175 8.57 -7.86 -6.27
C GLN A 175 8.82 -6.34 -6.21
N SER A 176 8.67 -5.64 -7.33
CA SER A 176 8.79 -4.18 -7.39
C SER A 176 7.77 -3.49 -6.49
N ASN A 177 6.53 -3.99 -6.45
CA ASN A 177 5.50 -3.45 -5.59
C ASN A 177 5.73 -3.74 -4.10
N ILE A 178 6.27 -4.91 -3.76
CA ILE A 178 6.68 -5.23 -2.38
C ILE A 178 7.80 -4.28 -1.94
N LEU A 179 8.85 -4.11 -2.76
CA LEU A 179 9.96 -3.18 -2.49
C LEU A 179 9.47 -1.74 -2.38
N PHE A 180 8.60 -1.31 -3.30
CA PHE A 180 7.98 0.02 -3.26
C PHE A 180 7.20 0.23 -1.96
N ALA A 181 6.41 -0.75 -1.53
CA ALA A 181 5.68 -0.67 -0.28
C ALA A 181 6.64 -0.61 0.93
N ILE A 182 7.64 -1.48 0.99
CA ILE A 182 8.63 -1.48 2.07
C ILE A 182 9.31 -0.12 2.20
N LYS A 183 9.75 0.46 1.07
CA LYS A 183 10.34 1.80 1.02
C LYS A 183 9.35 2.90 1.42
N ARG A 184 8.13 2.87 0.86
CA ARG A 184 7.10 3.89 1.08
C ARG A 184 6.65 3.95 2.54
N PHE A 185 6.56 2.79 3.19
CA PHE A 185 6.06 2.65 4.56
C PHE A 185 7.18 2.51 5.59
N LYS A 186 8.45 2.70 5.19
CA LYS A 186 9.62 2.62 6.05
C LYS A 186 9.63 1.35 6.92
N VAL A 187 9.27 0.21 6.33
CA VAL A 187 9.25 -1.07 7.05
C VAL A 187 10.68 -1.37 7.49
N PRO A 188 10.94 -1.66 8.78
CA PRO A 188 12.30 -1.90 9.25
C PRO A 188 12.85 -3.25 8.72
N PRO A 189 14.19 -3.37 8.63
CA PRO A 189 14.82 -4.65 8.33
C PRO A 189 14.58 -5.66 9.46
N VAL A 190 14.90 -6.92 9.18
CA VAL A 190 14.88 -8.03 10.13
C VAL A 190 16.20 -8.78 10.01
N ASP A 191 16.76 -9.22 11.14
CA ASP A 191 18.11 -9.79 11.18
C ASP A 191 18.27 -11.06 10.35
N ASN A 192 17.19 -11.83 10.26
CA ASN A 192 17.17 -13.11 9.58
C ASN A 192 16.82 -13.03 8.08
N LEU A 193 16.81 -11.83 7.48
CA LEU A 193 16.55 -11.65 6.06
C LEU A 193 17.38 -12.57 5.12
N PRO A 194 18.66 -12.89 5.42
CA PRO A 194 19.42 -13.85 4.62
C PRO A 194 18.84 -15.27 4.55
N GLU A 195 17.95 -15.67 5.45
CA GLU A 195 17.25 -16.95 5.36
C GLU A 195 16.40 -17.08 4.09
N LEU A 196 15.92 -15.95 3.53
CA LEU A 196 15.17 -15.95 2.27
C LEU A 196 16.02 -16.44 1.10
N LEU A 197 17.34 -16.28 1.14
CA LEU A 197 18.26 -16.76 0.10
C LEU A 197 18.19 -18.28 -0.06
N GLN A 198 17.88 -19.00 1.01
CA GLN A 198 17.76 -20.47 1.04
C GLN A 198 16.37 -20.98 0.62
N SER A 199 15.46 -20.08 0.26
CA SER A 199 14.11 -20.42 -0.22
C SER A 199 14.16 -21.38 -1.42
N LYS A 200 13.36 -22.46 -1.39
CA LYS A 200 13.10 -23.33 -2.56
C LYS A 200 12.36 -22.57 -3.66
N ASN A 201 11.56 -21.58 -3.26
CA ASN A 201 10.98 -20.64 -4.19
C ASN A 201 12.04 -19.62 -4.66
N GLU A 202 12.51 -19.77 -5.91
CA GLU A 202 13.53 -18.90 -6.49
C GLU A 202 13.11 -17.42 -6.54
N SER A 203 11.82 -17.14 -6.76
CA SER A 203 11.32 -15.75 -6.79
C SER A 203 11.36 -15.07 -5.41
N VAL A 204 11.17 -15.83 -4.34
CA VAL A 204 11.32 -15.35 -2.95
C VAL A 204 12.79 -15.16 -2.60
N ALA A 205 13.67 -16.05 -3.04
CA ALA A 205 15.12 -15.88 -2.89
C ALA A 205 15.60 -14.61 -3.61
N LEU A 206 15.12 -14.39 -4.84
CA LEU A 206 15.41 -13.17 -5.61
C LEU A 206 14.93 -11.90 -4.89
N LEU A 207 13.73 -11.92 -4.32
CA LEU A 207 13.24 -10.82 -3.49
C LEU A 207 14.13 -10.60 -2.26
N GLY A 208 14.60 -11.66 -1.61
CA GLY A 208 15.56 -11.59 -0.49
C GLY A 208 16.85 -10.87 -0.86
N ILE A 209 17.43 -11.18 -2.03
CA ILE A 209 18.62 -10.49 -2.58
C ILE A 209 18.35 -8.99 -2.73
N ARG A 210 17.22 -8.63 -3.35
CA ARG A 210 16.83 -7.24 -3.57
C ARG A 210 16.60 -6.48 -2.26
N LEU A 211 16.03 -7.14 -1.25
CA LEU A 211 15.80 -6.56 0.07
C LEU A 211 17.09 -6.33 0.84
N ILE A 212 18.00 -7.31 0.87
CA ILE A 212 19.33 -7.17 1.48
C ILE A 212 20.08 -5.99 0.84
N HIS A 213 20.03 -5.91 -0.49
CA HIS A 213 20.63 -4.78 -1.21
C HIS A 213 19.96 -3.45 -0.82
N TYR A 214 18.63 -3.40 -0.76
CA TYR A 214 17.87 -2.19 -0.43
C TYR A 214 18.18 -1.64 0.97
N TYR A 215 18.30 -2.50 1.98
CA TYR A 215 18.58 -2.05 3.35
C TYR A 215 20.03 -1.62 3.56
N HIS A 216 20.94 -2.00 2.65
CA HIS A 216 22.36 -1.68 2.73
C HIS A 216 23.04 -2.07 4.05
N ASP A 217 22.51 -3.08 4.75
CA ASP A 217 23.13 -3.61 5.96
C ASP A 217 24.45 -4.31 5.61
N ILE A 218 25.56 -3.83 6.18
CA ILE A 218 26.91 -4.30 5.85
C ILE A 218 27.05 -5.81 6.11
N LYS A 219 26.56 -6.29 7.26
CA LYS A 219 26.65 -7.71 7.63
C LYS A 219 25.88 -8.57 6.65
N GLN A 220 24.68 -8.14 6.26
CA GLN A 220 23.85 -8.88 5.32
C GLN A 220 24.41 -8.86 3.88
N LEU A 221 25.12 -7.79 3.49
CA LEU A 221 25.79 -7.72 2.20
C LEU A 221 26.97 -8.69 2.08
N GLU A 222 27.75 -8.89 3.14
CA GLU A 222 28.81 -9.92 3.17
C GLU A 222 28.21 -11.33 2.98
N VAL A 223 27.07 -11.60 3.60
CA VAL A 223 26.33 -12.86 3.41
C VAL A 223 25.89 -13.02 1.95
N LEU A 224 25.56 -11.94 1.26
CA LEU A 224 25.17 -11.98 -0.16
C LEU A 224 26.35 -12.36 -1.06
N GLU A 225 27.54 -11.82 -0.82
CA GLU A 225 28.77 -12.18 -1.55
C GLU A 225 29.15 -13.65 -1.31
N TYR A 226 29.06 -14.11 -0.06
CA TYR A 226 29.27 -15.51 0.27
C TYR A 226 28.26 -16.43 -0.44
N PHE A 227 26.98 -16.07 -0.42
CA PHE A 227 25.92 -16.83 -1.06
C PHE A 227 26.09 -16.90 -2.59
N ARG A 228 26.57 -15.84 -3.22
CA ARG A 228 26.92 -15.81 -4.65
C ARG A 228 27.88 -16.94 -5.03
N GLY A 229 28.91 -17.18 -4.22
CA GLY A 229 29.90 -18.24 -4.46
C GLY A 229 29.37 -19.66 -4.31
N LYS A 230 28.22 -19.85 -3.66
CA LYS A 230 27.64 -21.16 -3.36
C LYS A 230 26.44 -21.55 -4.23
N THR A 231 25.66 -20.58 -4.69
CA THR A 231 24.45 -20.85 -5.45
C THR A 231 24.77 -21.24 -6.90
N GLN A 232 24.06 -22.23 -7.44
CA GLN A 232 24.13 -22.58 -8.87
C GLN A 232 22.97 -21.96 -9.68
N ARG A 233 22.09 -21.21 -9.02
CA ARG A 233 20.90 -20.58 -9.64
C ARG A 233 21.31 -19.34 -10.43
N LYS A 234 21.44 -19.49 -11.75
CA LYS A 234 21.89 -18.43 -12.69
C LYS A 234 21.15 -17.11 -12.51
N LYS A 235 19.82 -17.15 -12.33
CA LYS A 235 19.00 -15.93 -12.14
C LYS A 235 19.42 -15.13 -10.92
N LEU A 236 19.71 -15.81 -9.80
CA LEU A 236 20.13 -15.18 -8.56
C LEU A 236 21.55 -14.60 -8.68
N ILE A 237 22.46 -15.34 -9.32
CA ILE A 237 23.84 -14.89 -9.57
C ILE A 237 23.82 -13.59 -10.38
N ASN A 238 23.08 -13.56 -11.49
CA ASN A 238 22.99 -12.39 -12.36
C ASN A 238 22.44 -11.15 -11.63
N GLU A 239 21.43 -11.33 -10.78
CA GLU A 239 20.89 -10.22 -9.98
C GLU A 239 21.92 -9.71 -8.96
N ILE A 240 22.63 -10.61 -8.27
CA ILE A 240 23.68 -10.21 -7.31
C ILE A 240 24.77 -9.42 -8.03
N ASP A 241 25.25 -9.90 -9.17
CA ASP A 241 26.29 -9.24 -9.96
C ASP A 241 25.86 -7.84 -10.41
N PHE A 242 24.63 -7.72 -10.91
CA PHE A 242 24.05 -6.43 -11.30
C PHE A 242 23.99 -5.43 -10.13
N LEU A 243 23.51 -5.87 -8.96
CA LEU A 243 23.33 -5.01 -7.79
C LEU A 243 24.66 -4.62 -7.13
N LEU A 244 25.62 -5.54 -7.06
CA LEU A 244 26.97 -5.25 -6.53
C LEU A 244 27.78 -4.34 -7.47
N HIS A 245 27.65 -4.49 -8.78
CA HIS A 245 28.30 -3.61 -9.75
C HIS A 245 27.78 -2.18 -9.61
N LYS A 246 26.46 -1.97 -9.46
CA LYS A 246 25.85 -0.63 -9.29
C LYS A 246 26.38 0.13 -8.07
N LYS A 247 26.72 -0.56 -6.97
CA LYS A 247 27.31 0.05 -5.75
C LYS A 247 28.69 0.66 -6.01
N ARG A 248 29.47 0.13 -6.95
CA ARG A 248 30.82 0.66 -7.28
C ARG A 248 30.76 2.01 -8.00
N PHE A 249 29.65 2.32 -8.70
CA PHE A 249 29.48 3.58 -9.44
C PHE A 249 28.74 4.68 -8.67
N SER A 250 28.07 4.37 -7.56
CA SER A 250 27.38 5.37 -6.73
C SER A 250 28.25 5.97 -5.62
N LYS A 251 29.55 5.65 -5.61
CA LYS A 251 30.56 6.17 -4.67
C LYS A 251 31.54 7.16 -5.33
N VAL A 252 31.22 7.64 -6.53
CA VAL A 252 31.92 8.73 -7.23
C VAL A 252 31.05 9.97 -7.20
#